data_AF-A0A9E5DWU4-F1
#
_entry.id   AF-A0A9E5DWU4-F1
#
_cell.length_a   1.000
_cell.length_b   1.000
_cell.length_c   1.000
_cell.angle_alpha   90.00
_cell.angle_beta   90.00
_cell.angle_gamma   90.00
#
_symmetry.space_group_name_H-M   'P 1'
#
loop_
_entity.id
_entity.type
_entity.pdbx_description
1 polymer ?
#
loop_
_entity_poly.entity_id
_entity_poly.type
_entity_poly.pdbx_seq_one_letter_code
_entity_poly.pdbx_strand_id
1 'polypeptide(L)'
;MRADSNGQLVWQANFGTAAVDGFWPMAVVADGYLLAGTTAGKGAGGSDNWLVASDRFGNLRWERVWGTTGTEQITNLSIDSTGTIYGIANYSTGSGFFRRDRWGFDSCANAGVCTSLTAKDCDDNNPCTIDTCLPTVGCKSTTMATASLCSDTLSCSTTGKCAVPQGTVEVPAGKLWMGCAPADVTCGAEEKPQHEVNLSTYAIDKTEVTLDQYLACVAGAGCQVPGGTNSQSGAWNYGAAGRGDHPINGISLGQAKAFCAWKGKRLPTAAKWEKAARGGCELYPNQDCKAASTLWPWGKAALTCVLAQYNNGNNGCGTNLTAPVGSKPGGASPYGLLDMAGNVSEWVSDTYSASYYAVSADTDPTGPDSGGQGIKRGGGHSSGSGYVRVSARFGADSGVFYTDQGVRCAVTVK
;
A
#
# COMPACT_ATOMS: atom_id res chain seq x y z
N MET A 1 11.96 -23.92 5.49
CA MET A 1 11.75 -24.05 4.02
C MET A 1 10.56 -23.20 3.61
N ARG A 2 10.52 -22.69 2.38
CA ARG A 2 9.37 -21.96 1.81
C ARG A 2 8.90 -22.63 0.53
N ALA A 3 7.59 -22.82 0.41
CA ALA A 3 6.95 -23.29 -0.81
C ALA A 3 5.98 -22.24 -1.38
N ASP A 4 5.66 -22.33 -2.67
CA ASP A 4 4.64 -21.50 -3.33
C ASP A 4 3.22 -22.02 -3.06
N SER A 5 2.21 -21.36 -3.64
CA SER A 5 0.80 -21.76 -3.50
C SER A 5 0.47 -23.13 -4.10
N ASN A 6 1.34 -23.66 -4.95
CA ASN A 6 1.20 -24.99 -5.55
C ASN A 6 2.00 -26.06 -4.78
N GLY A 7 2.63 -25.68 -3.66
CA GLY A 7 3.46 -26.56 -2.84
C GLY A 7 4.86 -26.81 -3.43
N GLN A 8 5.30 -26.07 -4.45
CA GLN A 8 6.64 -26.20 -5.00
C GLN A 8 7.66 -25.47 -4.12
N LEU A 9 8.81 -26.11 -3.86
CA LEU A 9 9.89 -25.52 -3.06
C LEU A 9 10.45 -24.28 -3.75
N VAL A 10 10.36 -23.14 -3.08
CA VAL A 10 10.94 -21.86 -3.52
C VAL A 10 12.38 -21.76 -3.03
N TRP A 11 12.60 -21.99 -1.74
CA TRP A 11 13.93 -22.03 -1.16
C TRP A 11 13.94 -22.84 0.15
N GLN A 12 15.13 -23.33 0.51
CA GLN A 12 15.41 -23.96 1.80
C GLN A 12 16.67 -23.37 2.41
N ALA A 13 16.63 -23.16 3.73
CA ALA A 13 17.77 -22.71 4.52
C ALA A 13 17.88 -23.61 5.75
N ASN A 14 19.12 -23.98 6.08
CA ASN A 14 19.44 -24.79 7.24
C ASN A 14 20.03 -23.89 8.30
N PHE A 15 19.33 -23.78 9.41
CA PHE A 15 19.86 -23.19 10.63
C PHE A 15 20.08 -24.33 11.61
N GLY A 16 21.22 -24.33 12.29
CA GLY A 16 21.47 -25.26 13.39
C GLY A 16 22.92 -25.69 13.44
N THR A 17 23.14 -26.78 14.15
CA THR A 17 24.42 -27.41 14.45
C THR A 17 24.31 -28.91 14.20
N ALA A 18 25.32 -29.67 14.63
CA ALA A 18 25.24 -31.13 14.65
C ALA A 18 24.43 -31.68 15.86
N ALA A 19 24.03 -30.81 16.79
CA ALA A 19 23.23 -31.17 17.96
C ALA A 19 21.72 -31.11 17.65
N VAL A 20 20.90 -31.34 18.69
CA VAL A 20 19.43 -31.24 18.56
C VAL A 20 19.03 -29.77 18.49
N ASP A 21 18.50 -29.38 17.33
CA ASP A 21 18.01 -28.03 17.05
C ASP A 21 16.61 -28.10 16.42
N GLY A 22 15.73 -27.17 16.74
CA GLY A 22 14.38 -27.17 16.18
C GLY A 22 13.61 -25.88 16.41
N PHE A 23 12.70 -25.57 15.49
CA PHE A 23 11.78 -24.44 15.57
C PHE A 23 10.33 -24.93 15.59
N TRP A 24 9.46 -24.24 16.34
CA TRP A 24 8.02 -24.57 16.41
C TRP A 24 7.15 -23.36 16.08
N PRO A 25 7.25 -22.23 16.80
CA PRO A 25 6.61 -20.99 16.37
C PRO A 25 7.44 -20.30 15.28
N MET A 26 6.72 -19.76 14.29
CA MET A 26 7.26 -18.84 13.28
C MET A 26 6.31 -17.65 13.15
N ALA A 27 6.88 -16.45 13.01
CA ALA A 27 6.14 -15.25 12.63
C ALA A 27 6.69 -14.70 11.31
N VAL A 28 5.78 -14.26 10.43
CA VAL A 28 6.12 -13.53 9.22
C VAL A 28 6.19 -12.05 9.56
N VAL A 29 7.31 -11.40 9.23
CA VAL A 29 7.51 -9.96 9.38
C VAL A 29 7.69 -9.31 8.02
N ALA A 30 7.58 -7.98 7.94
CA ALA A 30 7.54 -7.23 6.68
C ALA A 30 8.71 -7.55 5.72
N ASP A 31 9.85 -7.96 6.27
CA ASP A 31 11.11 -8.19 5.57
C ASP A 31 11.70 -9.60 5.73
N GLY A 32 10.99 -10.52 6.38
CA GLY A 32 11.48 -11.89 6.57
C GLY A 32 10.69 -12.75 7.54
N TYR A 33 11.40 -13.60 8.29
CA TYR A 33 10.82 -14.57 9.22
C TYR A 33 11.53 -14.54 10.56
N LEU A 34 10.76 -14.61 11.63
CA LEU A 34 11.25 -14.90 12.97
C LEU A 34 10.89 -16.34 13.33
N LEU A 35 11.91 -17.13 13.65
CA LEU A 35 11.82 -18.53 14.02
C LEU A 35 12.20 -18.64 15.49
N ALA A 36 11.33 -19.19 16.32
CA ALA A 36 11.63 -19.45 17.72
C ALA A 36 11.61 -20.94 18.01
N GLY A 37 12.48 -21.37 18.91
CA GLY A 37 12.66 -22.78 19.19
C GLY A 37 13.75 -23.05 20.21
N THR A 38 14.50 -24.12 19.98
CA THR A 38 15.55 -24.60 20.89
C THR A 38 16.82 -25.00 20.16
N THR A 39 17.95 -24.85 20.83
CA THR A 39 19.26 -25.31 20.34
C THR A 39 20.08 -25.95 21.45
N ALA A 40 20.57 -27.16 21.24
CA ALA A 40 21.52 -27.82 22.15
C ALA A 40 22.99 -27.59 21.77
N GLY A 41 23.24 -26.92 20.63
CA GLY A 41 24.60 -26.75 20.11
C GLY A 41 25.23 -25.39 20.37
N LYS A 42 24.46 -24.40 20.86
CA LYS A 42 24.89 -23.00 20.92
C LYS A 42 24.73 -22.33 22.30
N GLY A 43 24.14 -23.00 23.28
CA GLY A 43 23.82 -22.40 24.57
C GLY A 43 24.58 -23.00 25.75
N ALA A 44 24.01 -22.90 26.95
CA ALA A 44 24.68 -23.04 28.23
C ALA A 44 24.53 -24.42 28.88
N GLY A 45 24.29 -25.50 28.11
CA GLY A 45 24.28 -26.87 28.64
C GLY A 45 23.32 -27.76 27.89
N GLY A 46 22.11 -27.95 28.43
CA GLY A 46 21.02 -28.61 27.72
C GLY A 46 20.54 -27.79 26.51
N SER A 47 19.32 -28.04 26.03
CA SER A 47 18.80 -27.23 24.92
C SER A 47 18.33 -25.87 25.42
N ASP A 48 18.80 -24.78 24.84
CA ASP A 48 18.46 -23.42 25.23
C ASP A 48 17.43 -22.79 24.29
N ASN A 49 16.75 -21.73 24.71
CA ASN A 49 15.85 -20.98 23.82
C ASN A 49 16.64 -20.38 22.65
N TRP A 50 16.12 -20.55 21.44
CA TRP A 50 16.76 -20.07 20.23
C TRP A 50 15.80 -19.23 19.41
N LEU A 51 16.20 -18.01 19.10
CA LEU A 51 15.46 -17.10 18.24
C LEU A 51 16.33 -16.73 17.04
N VAL A 52 15.80 -16.93 15.84
CA VAL A 52 16.47 -16.65 14.58
C VAL A 52 15.63 -15.69 13.75
N ALA A 53 16.24 -14.60 13.33
CA ALA A 53 15.69 -13.75 12.27
C ALA A 53 16.37 -14.08 10.95
N SER A 54 15.55 -14.27 9.93
CA SER A 54 15.99 -14.42 8.56
C SER A 54 15.32 -13.40 7.66
N ASP A 55 15.95 -13.10 6.53
CA ASP A 55 15.28 -12.36 5.46
C ASP A 55 14.23 -13.22 4.72
N ARG A 56 13.51 -12.62 3.77
CA ARG A 56 12.49 -13.31 2.96
C ARG A 56 13.02 -14.45 2.06
N PHE A 57 14.34 -14.59 1.94
CA PHE A 57 15.04 -15.62 1.17
C PHE A 57 15.64 -16.71 2.06
N GLY A 58 15.51 -16.59 3.38
CA GLY A 58 16.04 -17.55 4.34
C GLY A 58 17.50 -17.30 4.72
N ASN A 59 18.08 -16.14 4.42
CA ASN A 59 19.42 -15.80 4.88
C ASN A 59 19.37 -15.34 6.35
N LEU A 60 20.33 -15.81 7.15
CA LEU A 60 20.45 -15.42 8.55
C LEU A 60 20.76 -13.92 8.66
N ARG A 61 19.92 -13.18 9.39
CA ARG A 61 20.18 -11.77 9.75
C ARG A 61 20.84 -11.69 11.11
N TRP A 62 20.23 -12.35 12.09
CA TRP A 62 20.79 -12.50 13.42
C TRP A 62 20.16 -13.70 14.11
N GLU A 63 20.85 -14.21 15.11
CA GLU A 63 20.33 -15.19 16.05
C GLU A 63 20.64 -14.80 17.49
N ARG A 64 19.82 -15.27 18.41
CA ARG A 64 19.99 -15.10 19.85
C ARG A 64 19.67 -16.42 20.55
N VAL A 65 20.48 -16.74 21.56
CA VAL A 65 20.33 -17.92 22.38
C VAL A 65 20.25 -17.48 23.83
N TRP A 66 19.26 -17.99 24.57
CA TRP A 66 19.08 -17.71 25.99
C TRP A 66 18.68 -18.97 26.73
N GLY A 67 19.38 -19.29 27.81
CA GLY A 67 18.99 -20.37 28.67
C GLY A 67 20.03 -20.63 29.76
N THR A 68 19.86 -21.73 30.44
CA THR A 68 20.67 -22.12 31.60
C THR A 68 21.38 -23.44 31.30
N THR A 69 21.96 -24.08 32.32
CA THR A 69 22.46 -25.45 32.17
C THR A 69 21.35 -26.48 31.98
N GLY A 70 20.09 -26.09 32.21
CA GLY A 70 18.89 -26.90 31.98
C GLY A 70 18.45 -26.95 30.52
N THR A 71 17.21 -27.38 30.29
CA THR A 71 16.56 -27.38 28.99
C THR A 71 15.45 -26.34 28.98
N GLU A 72 15.55 -25.35 28.10
CA GLU A 72 14.57 -24.31 27.85
C GLU A 72 14.02 -24.34 26.42
N GLN A 73 12.74 -24.00 26.29
CA GLN A 73 12.07 -23.97 25.00
C GLN A 73 11.03 -22.84 24.90
N ILE A 74 11.15 -22.04 23.83
CA ILE A 74 10.10 -21.11 23.41
C ILE A 74 9.02 -21.90 22.67
N THR A 75 7.79 -21.78 23.13
CA THR A 75 6.63 -22.48 22.56
C THR A 75 5.71 -21.54 21.79
N ASN A 76 5.78 -20.23 22.04
CA ASN A 76 4.96 -19.25 21.36
C ASN A 76 5.73 -17.94 21.11
N LEU A 77 5.35 -17.25 20.05
CA LEU A 77 5.95 -16.00 19.59
C LEU A 77 4.85 -15.03 19.19
N SER A 78 4.88 -13.80 19.70
CA SER A 78 4.06 -12.69 19.20
C SER A 78 4.91 -11.44 18.98
N ILE A 79 4.41 -10.55 18.14
CA ILE A 79 5.09 -9.31 17.78
C ILE A 79 4.05 -8.21 17.82
N ASP A 80 4.36 -7.07 18.43
CA ASP A 80 3.47 -5.92 18.42
C ASP A 80 3.73 -4.99 17.23
N SER A 81 2.91 -3.94 17.10
CA SER A 81 3.03 -2.95 16.03
C SER A 81 4.32 -2.11 16.07
N THR A 82 5.07 -2.15 17.18
CA THR A 82 6.37 -1.47 17.32
C THR A 82 7.55 -2.34 16.91
N GLY A 83 7.30 -3.61 16.58
CA GLY A 83 8.34 -4.60 16.31
C GLY A 83 8.92 -5.25 17.56
N THR A 84 8.31 -5.04 18.74
CA THR A 84 8.74 -5.71 19.96
C THR A 84 8.34 -7.19 19.91
N ILE A 85 9.30 -8.07 20.15
CA ILE A 85 9.13 -9.53 20.07
C ILE A 85 8.88 -10.10 21.47
N TYR A 86 7.79 -10.84 21.63
CA TYR A 86 7.45 -11.56 22.85
C TYR A 86 7.57 -13.07 22.62
N GLY A 87 8.50 -13.71 23.33
CA GLY A 87 8.61 -15.17 23.37
C GLY A 87 8.06 -15.72 24.68
N ILE A 88 7.18 -16.71 24.62
CA ILE A 88 6.73 -17.44 25.81
C ILE A 88 7.48 -18.77 25.87
N ALA A 89 8.25 -18.96 26.96
CA ALA A 89 8.88 -20.24 27.28
C ALA A 89 8.04 -20.96 28.36
N ASN A 90 7.48 -22.13 28.01
CA ASN A 90 6.62 -22.90 28.93
C ASN A 90 7.30 -24.15 29.48
N TYR A 91 8.57 -24.38 29.12
CA TYR A 91 9.36 -25.51 29.59
C TYR A 91 10.76 -25.02 29.97
N SER A 92 11.13 -25.22 31.24
CA SER A 92 12.49 -24.99 31.75
C SER A 92 12.78 -26.02 32.84
N THR A 93 13.91 -26.72 32.74
CA THR A 93 14.42 -27.60 33.81
C THR A 93 15.54 -26.94 34.63
N GLY A 94 15.93 -25.71 34.28
CA GLY A 94 16.93 -24.91 34.99
C GLY A 94 16.35 -24.07 36.13
N SER A 95 17.11 -23.90 37.21
CA SER A 95 16.75 -22.98 38.28
C SER A 95 17.04 -21.53 37.86
N GLY A 96 16.01 -20.69 37.71
CA GLY A 96 16.20 -19.22 37.66
C GLY A 96 15.37 -18.41 36.65
N PHE A 97 14.50 -19.01 35.82
CA PHE A 97 13.98 -18.29 34.65
C PHE A 97 12.71 -17.44 34.88
N PHE A 98 12.00 -17.55 36.02
CA PHE A 98 10.74 -16.83 36.21
C PHE A 98 10.65 -16.11 37.56
N ARG A 99 11.03 -14.82 37.60
CA ARG A 99 10.31 -13.83 38.42
C ARG A 99 9.41 -13.02 37.51
N ARG A 100 8.13 -12.99 37.88
CA ARG A 100 7.07 -12.22 37.21
C ARG A 100 7.20 -10.76 37.63
N ASP A 101 7.93 -9.96 36.86
CA ASP A 101 7.92 -8.50 37.03
C ASP A 101 7.37 -7.83 35.75
N ARG A 102 6.51 -6.84 35.97
CA ARG A 102 5.78 -6.08 34.94
C ARG A 102 6.75 -5.18 34.17
N TRP A 103 6.76 -5.35 32.85
CA TRP A 103 7.15 -4.39 31.81
C TRP A 103 8.66 -4.15 31.62
N GLY A 104 9.15 -4.46 30.41
CA GLY A 104 10.46 -4.05 29.88
C GLY A 104 11.54 -5.14 29.93
N PHE A 105 12.10 -5.51 28.78
CA PHE A 105 13.35 -6.26 28.70
C PHE A 105 14.52 -5.28 28.63
N ASP A 106 15.31 -5.21 29.70
CA ASP A 106 16.69 -4.72 29.69
C ASP A 106 17.58 -5.82 30.29
N SER A 107 18.70 -6.12 29.64
CA SER A 107 19.72 -7.01 30.21
C SER A 107 20.94 -6.20 30.65
N CYS A 108 21.12 -6.07 31.96
CA CYS A 108 22.35 -5.57 32.58
C CYS A 108 23.32 -6.74 32.82
N ALA A 109 24.54 -6.64 32.30
CA ALA A 109 25.64 -7.49 32.77
C ALA A 109 26.27 -6.86 34.03
N ASN A 110 26.70 -7.71 34.96
CA ASN A 110 27.34 -7.36 36.23
C ASN A 110 28.61 -6.50 36.03
N ALA A 111 28.46 -5.17 35.95
CA ALA A 111 29.48 -4.14 36.20
C ALA A 111 28.96 -2.68 36.09
N GLY A 112 27.69 -2.44 35.73
CA GLY A 112 27.11 -1.10 35.83
C GLY A 112 27.62 -0.07 34.80
N VAL A 113 28.09 -0.50 33.62
CA VAL A 113 28.36 0.39 32.49
C VAL A 113 27.56 -0.06 31.28
N CYS A 114 26.48 0.66 30.96
CA CYS A 114 25.72 0.49 29.73
C CYS A 114 26.44 1.21 28.59
N THR A 115 26.81 0.51 27.52
CA THR A 115 27.11 1.15 26.23
C THR A 115 26.05 0.75 25.23
N SER A 116 25.34 1.76 24.71
CA SER A 116 24.39 1.61 23.62
C SER A 116 25.14 1.10 22.39
N LEU A 117 24.92 -0.17 22.01
CA LEU A 117 25.12 -0.61 20.64
C LEU A 117 23.74 -0.65 19.98
N THR A 118 23.14 0.53 19.79
CA THR A 118 22.24 0.67 18.65
C THR A 118 23.12 0.47 17.42
N ALA A 119 23.08 -0.74 16.84
CA ALA A 119 23.48 -0.88 15.44
C ALA A 119 22.65 0.17 14.70
N LYS A 120 23.33 1.19 14.19
CA LYS A 120 22.68 2.28 13.47
C LYS A 120 22.00 1.62 12.28
N ASP A 121 20.68 1.59 12.30
CA ASP A 121 19.91 1.12 11.18
C ASP A 121 20.24 2.03 9.99
N CYS A 122 20.97 1.47 9.04
CA CYS A 122 21.39 2.18 7.84
C CYS A 122 20.41 1.93 6.69
N ASP A 123 19.40 1.06 6.89
CA ASP A 123 18.37 0.78 5.90
C ASP A 123 17.55 2.05 5.68
N ASP A 124 17.75 2.67 4.51
CA ASP A 124 16.99 3.84 4.10
C ASP A 124 15.66 3.45 3.41
N ASN A 125 15.31 2.16 3.45
CA ASN A 125 14.19 1.52 2.77
C ASN A 125 14.20 1.65 1.24
N ASN A 126 15.31 2.06 0.63
CA ASN A 126 15.45 2.14 -0.81
C ASN A 126 15.87 0.78 -1.40
N PRO A 127 15.00 0.08 -2.14
CA PRO A 127 15.28 -1.25 -2.68
C PRO A 127 16.31 -1.24 -3.82
N CYS A 128 16.71 -0.06 -4.30
CA CYS A 128 17.73 0.11 -5.32
C CYS A 128 19.13 0.36 -4.74
N THR A 129 19.27 0.36 -3.42
CA THR A 129 20.56 0.42 -2.72
C THR A 129 20.75 -0.79 -1.80
N ILE A 130 22.00 -1.18 -1.62
CA ILE A 130 22.42 -2.05 -0.52
C ILE A 130 23.01 -1.12 0.55
N ASP A 131 22.34 -1.05 1.69
CA ASP A 131 22.82 -0.30 2.83
C ASP A 131 23.69 -1.17 3.73
N THR A 132 24.92 -0.73 3.94
CA THR A 132 25.90 -1.44 4.77
C THR A 132 26.38 -0.51 5.88
N CYS A 133 26.32 -0.98 7.12
CA CYS A 133 26.94 -0.29 8.25
C CYS A 133 28.41 -0.72 8.36
N LEU A 134 29.34 0.16 8.02
CA LEU A 134 30.78 -0.11 8.08
C LEU A 134 31.40 0.49 9.36
N PRO A 135 32.19 -0.28 10.14
CA PRO A 135 32.73 0.17 11.44
C PRO A 135 33.56 1.46 11.42
N THR A 136 34.20 1.77 10.29
CA THR A 136 35.09 2.94 10.13
C THR A 136 34.49 4.05 9.27
N VAL A 137 33.40 3.79 8.54
CA VAL A 137 32.85 4.71 7.53
C VAL A 137 31.40 5.11 7.85
N GLY A 138 30.73 4.40 8.76
CA GLY A 138 29.33 4.61 9.06
C GLY A 138 28.41 3.97 8.02
N CYS A 139 27.21 4.52 7.84
CA CYS A 139 26.24 4.03 6.85
C CYS A 139 26.72 4.31 5.42
N LYS A 140 26.73 3.28 4.60
CA LYS A 140 27.07 3.37 3.17
C LYS A 140 26.00 2.70 2.33
N SER A 141 25.38 3.46 1.44
CA SER A 141 24.41 2.98 0.46
C SER A 141 25.11 2.76 -0.89
N THR A 142 24.99 1.56 -1.45
CA THR A 142 25.59 1.20 -2.76
C THR A 142 24.51 0.87 -3.76
N THR A 143 24.45 1.61 -4.87
CA THR A 143 23.43 1.43 -5.93
C THR A 143 23.55 0.09 -6.64
N MET A 144 22.43 -0.62 -6.82
CA MET A 144 22.37 -1.87 -7.56
C MET A 144 21.98 -1.68 -9.03
N ALA A 145 22.59 -2.46 -9.92
CA ALA A 145 22.40 -2.38 -11.37
C ALA A 145 21.22 -3.22 -11.89
N THR A 146 20.61 -4.10 -11.09
CA THR A 146 19.59 -5.05 -11.55
C THR A 146 18.21 -4.80 -10.97
N ALA A 147 17.25 -4.62 -11.87
CA ALA A 147 15.82 -4.26 -11.73
C ALA A 147 14.91 -5.21 -10.92
N SER A 148 15.44 -6.11 -10.09
CA SER A 148 14.63 -7.18 -9.47
C SER A 148 13.90 -6.78 -8.17
N LEU A 149 14.04 -5.54 -7.69
CA LEU A 149 13.73 -5.18 -6.29
C LEU A 149 12.72 -4.04 -6.11
N CYS A 150 12.36 -3.31 -7.17
CA CYS A 150 11.19 -2.44 -7.08
C CYS A 150 9.94 -3.30 -7.07
N SER A 151 9.06 -3.11 -6.07
CA SER A 151 7.71 -3.67 -6.17
C SER A 151 7.11 -3.21 -7.49
N ASP A 152 6.41 -4.10 -8.18
CA ASP A 152 5.73 -3.81 -9.44
C ASP A 152 6.66 -3.77 -10.70
N THR A 153 7.70 -4.62 -10.77
CA THR A 153 8.53 -4.86 -12.00
C THR A 153 9.33 -3.66 -12.54
N LEU A 154 9.53 -2.62 -11.73
CA LEU A 154 10.28 -1.42 -12.15
C LEU A 154 11.80 -1.61 -12.10
N SER A 155 12.51 -0.99 -13.05
CA SER A 155 13.97 -0.97 -13.08
C SER A 155 14.56 0.11 -12.18
N CYS A 156 15.67 -0.18 -11.52
CA CYS A 156 16.46 0.85 -10.82
C CYS A 156 17.08 1.81 -11.84
N SER A 157 16.96 3.11 -11.59
CA SER A 157 17.64 4.15 -12.36
C SER A 157 19.15 4.12 -12.09
N THR A 158 19.94 4.80 -12.93
CA THR A 158 21.38 5.02 -12.70
C THR A 158 21.68 5.84 -11.43
N THR A 159 20.66 6.44 -10.82
CA THR A 159 20.74 7.17 -9.55
C THR A 159 20.34 6.31 -8.34
N GLY A 160 20.05 5.01 -8.54
CA GLY A 160 19.69 4.10 -7.45
C GLY A 160 18.31 4.34 -6.86
N LYS A 161 17.34 4.76 -7.67
CA LYS A 161 15.92 4.86 -7.27
C LYS A 161 15.06 3.98 -8.17
N CYS A 162 13.91 3.54 -7.69
CA CYS A 162 12.93 2.92 -8.59
C CYS A 162 12.52 3.89 -9.69
N ALA A 163 12.60 3.47 -10.95
CA ALA A 163 12.15 4.30 -12.06
C ALA A 163 10.65 4.60 -11.89
N VAL A 164 10.29 5.88 -11.85
CA VAL A 164 8.89 6.30 -11.88
C VAL A 164 8.36 6.00 -13.29
N PRO A 165 7.34 5.11 -13.45
CA PRO A 165 6.84 4.74 -14.77
C PRO A 165 6.42 5.99 -15.56
N GLN A 166 6.78 6.06 -16.85
CA GLN A 166 6.31 7.15 -17.70
C GLN A 166 4.77 7.26 -17.65
N GLY A 167 4.27 8.49 -17.57
CA GLY A 167 2.83 8.76 -17.43
C GLY A 167 2.29 8.65 -15.99
N THR A 168 3.16 8.47 -14.99
CA THR A 168 2.79 8.60 -13.57
C THR A 168 3.28 9.94 -12.99
N VAL A 169 2.66 10.34 -11.88
CA VAL A 169 3.01 11.50 -11.05
C VAL A 169 3.41 10.97 -9.68
N GLU A 170 4.58 11.37 -9.20
CA GLU A 170 5.02 11.09 -7.82
C GLU A 170 4.24 11.97 -6.83
N VAL A 171 3.66 11.35 -5.82
CA VAL A 171 3.01 12.01 -4.69
C VAL A 171 3.91 11.80 -3.47
N PRO A 172 4.44 12.88 -2.87
CA PRO A 172 5.42 12.77 -1.80
C PRO A 172 4.80 12.16 -0.54
N ALA A 173 5.64 11.53 0.28
CA ALA A 173 5.26 11.12 1.62
C ALA A 173 4.74 12.30 2.44
N GLY A 174 3.87 12.03 3.40
CA GLY A 174 3.40 13.02 4.36
C GLY A 174 1.92 12.93 4.66
N LYS A 175 1.48 13.88 5.48
CA LYS A 175 0.17 13.90 6.12
C LYS A 175 -0.95 14.29 5.16
N LEU A 176 -2.08 13.60 5.26
CA LEU A 176 -3.36 13.91 4.64
C LEU A 176 -4.42 14.06 5.74
N TRP A 177 -5.26 15.08 5.66
CA TRP A 177 -6.55 15.10 6.36
C TRP A 177 -7.62 14.46 5.47
N MET A 178 -7.82 13.16 5.67
CA MET A 178 -8.69 12.31 4.85
C MET A 178 -10.15 12.46 5.27
N GLY A 179 -11.03 12.53 4.28
CA GLY A 179 -12.48 12.63 4.45
C GLY A 179 -13.04 14.03 4.27
N CYS A 180 -14.25 14.23 4.76
CA CYS A 180 -15.06 15.41 4.53
C CYS A 180 -14.31 16.70 4.91
N ALA A 181 -14.11 17.60 3.94
CA ALA A 181 -13.48 18.89 4.19
C ALA A 181 -14.40 19.78 5.03
N PRO A 182 -13.88 20.67 5.90
CA PRO A 182 -14.71 21.53 6.75
C PRO A 182 -15.69 22.43 5.98
N ALA A 183 -15.33 22.84 4.76
CA ALA A 183 -16.19 23.65 3.89
C ALA A 183 -17.29 22.83 3.17
N ASP A 184 -17.27 21.50 3.28
CA ASP A 184 -18.25 20.62 2.64
C ASP A 184 -19.40 20.30 3.59
N VAL A 185 -20.56 20.87 3.30
CA VAL A 185 -21.79 20.68 4.08
C VAL A 185 -22.66 19.53 3.55
N THR A 186 -22.25 18.87 2.47
CA THR A 186 -23.05 17.84 1.76
C THR A 186 -22.56 16.42 1.96
N CYS A 187 -21.51 16.22 2.76
CA CYS A 187 -20.91 14.92 2.99
C CYS A 187 -21.85 13.89 3.64
N GLY A 188 -21.78 12.67 3.13
CA GLY A 188 -22.37 11.49 3.76
C GLY A 188 -21.69 11.12 5.09
N ALA A 189 -22.27 10.17 5.80
CA ALA A 189 -21.73 9.67 7.06
C ALA A 189 -20.43 8.88 6.85
N GLU A 190 -20.34 8.18 5.72
CA GLU A 190 -19.19 7.38 5.29
C GLU A 190 -17.94 8.19 4.95
N GLU A 191 -18.09 9.51 4.74
CA GLU A 191 -16.99 10.44 4.52
C GLU A 191 -16.47 11.06 5.83
N LYS A 192 -17.07 10.70 6.97
CA LYS A 192 -16.78 11.25 8.29
C LYS A 192 -16.29 10.14 9.25
N PRO A 193 -15.50 10.50 10.28
CA PRO A 193 -14.91 11.81 10.54
C PRO A 193 -13.78 12.15 9.56
N GLN A 194 -13.48 13.44 9.43
CA GLN A 194 -12.20 13.85 8.86
C GLN A 194 -11.09 13.49 9.85
N HIS A 195 -10.12 12.71 9.41
CA HIS A 195 -9.08 12.14 10.27
C HIS A 195 -7.70 12.24 9.59
N GLU A 196 -6.66 12.14 10.40
CA GLU A 196 -5.29 12.25 9.93
C GLU A 196 -4.78 10.90 9.43
N VAL A 197 -4.07 10.91 8.30
CA VAL A 197 -3.39 9.74 7.75
C VAL A 197 -1.99 10.15 7.26
N ASN A 198 -0.98 9.36 7.58
CA ASN A 198 0.38 9.48 7.05
C ASN A 198 0.57 8.49 5.90
N LEU A 199 0.97 8.98 4.74
CA LEU A 199 1.19 8.13 3.56
C LEU A 199 2.67 8.15 3.18
N SER A 200 3.21 6.99 2.84
CA SER A 200 4.52 6.87 2.19
C SER A 200 4.48 7.45 0.77
N THR A 201 5.64 7.78 0.19
CA THR A 201 5.74 8.19 -1.21
C THR A 201 5.23 7.09 -2.13
N TYR A 202 4.56 7.49 -3.21
CA TYR A 202 4.11 6.58 -4.26
C TYR A 202 3.99 7.36 -5.57
N ALA A 203 3.84 6.65 -6.69
CA ALA A 203 3.49 7.28 -7.95
C ALA A 203 2.15 6.71 -8.44
N ILE A 204 1.41 7.53 -9.18
CA ILE A 204 0.05 7.21 -9.62
C ILE A 204 -0.15 7.76 -11.03
N ASP A 205 -0.88 7.04 -11.87
CA ASP A 205 -1.10 7.42 -13.26
C ASP A 205 -1.68 8.84 -13.34
N LYS A 206 -1.15 9.66 -14.26
CA LYS A 206 -1.56 11.06 -14.44
C LYS A 206 -3.02 11.17 -14.89
N THR A 207 -3.49 10.22 -15.68
CA THR A 207 -4.87 10.13 -16.20
C THR A 207 -5.48 8.78 -15.85
N GLU A 208 -6.78 8.60 -16.09
CA GLU A 208 -7.35 7.25 -16.09
C GLU A 208 -6.71 6.39 -17.19
N VAL A 209 -6.85 5.07 -17.04
CA VAL A 209 -6.45 4.11 -18.07
C VAL A 209 -7.32 4.30 -19.30
N THR A 210 -6.69 4.45 -20.46
CA THR A 210 -7.37 4.63 -21.74
C THR A 210 -7.89 3.32 -22.32
N LEU A 211 -8.86 3.41 -23.23
CA LEU A 211 -9.35 2.25 -23.98
C LEU A 211 -8.22 1.57 -24.76
N ASP A 212 -7.36 2.32 -25.45
CA ASP A 212 -6.25 1.75 -26.23
C ASP A 212 -5.28 0.95 -25.35
N GLN A 213 -4.98 1.46 -24.14
CA GLN A 213 -4.17 0.73 -23.17
C GLN A 213 -4.85 -0.57 -22.74
N TYR A 214 -6.16 -0.56 -22.49
CA TYR A 214 -6.90 -1.75 -22.10
C TYR A 214 -7.01 -2.78 -23.23
N LEU A 215 -7.22 -2.32 -24.47
CA LEU A 215 -7.21 -3.18 -25.67
C LEU A 215 -5.86 -3.89 -25.83
N ALA A 216 -4.74 -3.20 -25.57
CA ALA A 216 -3.42 -3.83 -25.56
C ALA A 216 -3.30 -4.92 -24.48
N CYS A 217 -3.92 -4.73 -23.30
CA CYS A 217 -3.96 -5.75 -22.25
C CYS A 217 -4.78 -6.99 -22.66
N VAL A 218 -5.93 -6.78 -23.32
CA VAL A 218 -6.76 -7.87 -23.85
C VAL A 218 -6.01 -8.64 -24.95
N ALA A 219 -5.39 -7.93 -25.89
CA ALA A 219 -4.58 -8.54 -26.95
C ALA A 219 -3.37 -9.32 -26.41
N GLY A 220 -2.78 -8.84 -25.30
CA GLY A 220 -1.70 -9.50 -24.57
C GLY A 220 -2.16 -10.60 -23.61
N ALA A 221 -3.43 -11.01 -23.64
CA ALA A 221 -4.03 -12.01 -22.75
C ALA A 221 -3.92 -11.70 -21.23
N GLY A 222 -3.64 -10.46 -20.85
CA GLY A 222 -3.58 -10.00 -19.46
C GLY A 222 -4.92 -9.56 -18.89
N CYS A 223 -5.86 -9.18 -19.76
CA CYS A 223 -7.18 -8.69 -19.38
C CYS A 223 -8.29 -9.47 -20.09
N GLN A 224 -9.42 -9.61 -19.40
CA GLN A 224 -10.65 -10.09 -20.01
C GLN A 224 -11.37 -8.95 -20.73
N VAL A 225 -12.18 -9.29 -21.73
CA VAL A 225 -13.10 -8.32 -22.36
C VAL A 225 -14.03 -7.73 -21.29
N PRO A 226 -14.27 -6.40 -21.25
CA PRO A 226 -15.15 -5.77 -20.27
C PRO A 226 -16.54 -6.41 -20.24
N GLY A 227 -17.12 -6.56 -19.04
CA GLY A 227 -18.44 -7.18 -18.88
C GLY A 227 -19.57 -6.29 -19.40
N GLY A 228 -19.40 -4.96 -19.37
CA GLY A 228 -20.35 -3.97 -19.88
C GLY A 228 -20.42 -3.88 -21.42
N THR A 229 -20.32 -4.97 -22.15
CA THR A 229 -20.34 -4.98 -23.63
C THR A 229 -21.74 -5.13 -24.23
N ASN A 230 -22.75 -5.32 -23.39
CA ASN A 230 -24.12 -5.62 -23.76
C ASN A 230 -25.11 -4.55 -23.25
N SER A 231 -25.06 -3.31 -23.78
CA SER A 231 -26.20 -2.39 -23.63
C SER A 231 -26.23 -1.26 -24.66
N GLN A 232 -27.47 -0.93 -25.07
CA GLN A 232 -27.96 -0.06 -26.13
C GLN A 232 -27.65 1.44 -25.96
N SER A 233 -26.84 1.84 -24.97
CA SER A 233 -26.70 3.25 -24.56
C SER A 233 -25.60 4.07 -25.26
N GLY A 234 -24.74 3.45 -26.08
CA GLY A 234 -23.66 4.16 -26.79
C GLY A 234 -22.57 4.81 -25.91
N ALA A 235 -22.69 4.72 -24.59
CA ALA A 235 -21.78 5.32 -23.61
C ALA A 235 -20.60 4.40 -23.23
N TRP A 236 -20.66 3.11 -23.58
CA TRP A 236 -19.53 2.20 -23.47
C TRP A 236 -18.44 2.58 -24.47
N ASN A 237 -17.18 2.60 -24.02
CA ASN A 237 -16.05 2.93 -24.87
C ASN A 237 -15.50 1.68 -25.57
N TYR A 238 -15.53 0.52 -24.91
CA TYR A 238 -15.13 -0.73 -25.54
C TYR A 238 -16.03 -1.07 -26.73
N GLY A 239 -15.44 -1.23 -27.92
CA GLY A 239 -16.16 -1.47 -29.17
C GLY A 239 -16.68 -0.23 -29.88
N ALA A 240 -16.53 0.97 -29.31
CA ALA A 240 -16.86 2.23 -29.96
C ALA A 240 -15.68 2.74 -30.82
N ALA A 241 -15.95 3.13 -32.06
CA ALA A 241 -14.93 3.70 -32.94
C ALA A 241 -14.49 5.10 -32.47
N GLY A 242 -13.20 5.41 -32.60
CA GLY A 242 -12.66 6.74 -32.30
C GLY A 242 -12.60 7.11 -30.82
N ARG A 243 -12.61 6.12 -29.91
CA ARG A 243 -12.56 6.33 -28.45
C ARG A 243 -11.30 5.80 -27.78
N GLY A 244 -10.22 5.64 -28.53
CA GLY A 244 -8.96 5.07 -28.02
C GLY A 244 -8.37 5.83 -26.83
N ASP A 245 -8.53 7.16 -26.83
CA ASP A 245 -8.07 8.11 -25.82
C ASP A 245 -9.10 8.41 -24.72
N HIS A 246 -10.29 7.82 -24.77
CA HIS A 246 -11.27 7.88 -23.68
C HIS A 246 -10.88 6.89 -22.57
N PRO A 247 -11.31 7.12 -21.32
CA PRO A 247 -11.06 6.15 -20.25
C PRO A 247 -11.74 4.82 -20.56
N ILE A 248 -11.08 3.69 -20.28
CA ILE A 248 -11.80 2.43 -20.25
C ILE A 248 -12.91 2.51 -19.20
N ASN A 249 -14.13 2.11 -19.59
CA ASN A 249 -15.27 2.06 -18.70
C ASN A 249 -15.95 0.68 -18.70
N GLY A 250 -16.77 0.41 -17.69
CA GLY A 250 -17.53 -0.83 -17.60
C GLY A 250 -16.71 -2.05 -17.22
N ILE A 251 -15.73 -1.85 -16.35
CA ILE A 251 -14.87 -2.91 -15.84
C ILE A 251 -15.14 -3.16 -14.36
N SER A 252 -15.04 -4.43 -13.97
CA SER A 252 -15.12 -4.84 -12.56
C SER A 252 -13.86 -4.46 -11.79
N LEU A 253 -13.93 -4.49 -10.45
CA LEU A 253 -12.74 -4.38 -9.59
C LEU A 253 -11.69 -5.43 -9.94
N GLY A 254 -12.11 -6.66 -10.27
CA GLY A 254 -11.21 -7.73 -10.69
C GLY A 254 -10.48 -7.41 -12.00
N GLN A 255 -11.20 -6.86 -12.98
CA GLN A 255 -10.61 -6.41 -14.26
C GLN A 255 -9.68 -5.21 -14.08
N ALA A 256 -10.02 -4.27 -13.20
CA ALA A 256 -9.17 -3.15 -12.83
C ALA A 256 -7.85 -3.62 -12.18
N LYS A 257 -7.93 -4.56 -11.23
CA LYS A 257 -6.74 -5.19 -10.61
C LYS A 257 -5.89 -5.92 -11.63
N ALA A 258 -6.51 -6.72 -12.50
CA ALA A 258 -5.80 -7.47 -13.55
C ALA A 258 -5.06 -6.54 -14.52
N PHE A 259 -5.69 -5.45 -14.95
CA PHE A 259 -5.05 -4.46 -15.82
C PHE A 259 -3.82 -3.83 -15.16
N CYS A 260 -3.96 -3.34 -13.93
CA CYS A 260 -2.84 -2.72 -13.24
C CYS A 260 -1.70 -3.72 -13.03
N ALA A 261 -2.00 -4.97 -12.63
CA ALA A 261 -1.00 -6.01 -12.50
C ALA A 261 -0.28 -6.32 -13.82
N TRP A 262 -1.01 -6.40 -14.95
CA TRP A 262 -0.42 -6.60 -16.27
C TRP A 262 0.53 -5.47 -16.68
N LYS A 263 0.26 -4.23 -16.25
CA LYS A 263 1.16 -3.09 -16.45
C LYS A 263 2.32 -3.02 -15.46
N GLY A 264 2.48 -3.99 -14.56
CA GLY A 264 3.46 -3.89 -13.48
C GLY A 264 3.11 -2.76 -12.52
N LYS A 265 1.85 -2.67 -12.12
CA LYS A 265 1.31 -1.66 -11.20
C LYS A 265 0.27 -2.32 -10.29
N ARG A 266 -0.37 -1.52 -9.43
CA ARG A 266 -1.49 -1.92 -8.57
C ARG A 266 -2.57 -0.86 -8.56
N LEU A 267 -3.70 -1.14 -7.94
CA LEU A 267 -4.66 -0.08 -7.61
C LEU A 267 -4.09 0.80 -6.48
N PRO A 268 -4.37 2.11 -6.46
CA PRO A 268 -4.13 2.94 -5.29
C PRO A 268 -5.04 2.51 -4.14
N THR A 269 -4.63 2.80 -2.90
CA THR A 269 -5.57 2.76 -1.77
C THR A 269 -6.52 3.96 -1.83
N ALA A 270 -7.66 3.91 -1.14
CA ALA A 270 -8.58 5.03 -1.05
C ALA A 270 -7.89 6.29 -0.48
N ALA A 271 -7.01 6.10 0.50
CA ALA A 271 -6.24 7.19 1.10
C ALA A 271 -5.21 7.78 0.11
N LYS A 272 -4.49 6.92 -0.63
CA LYS A 272 -3.57 7.37 -1.67
C LYS A 272 -4.32 8.11 -2.77
N TRP A 273 -5.42 7.57 -3.26
CA TRP A 273 -6.26 8.26 -4.23
C TRP A 273 -6.71 9.65 -3.74
N GLU A 274 -7.17 9.76 -2.48
CA GLU A 274 -7.61 11.04 -1.92
C GLU A 274 -6.46 12.04 -1.80
N LYS A 275 -5.28 11.61 -1.34
CA LYS A 275 -4.11 12.49 -1.31
C LYS A 275 -3.77 12.97 -2.71
N ALA A 276 -3.69 12.08 -3.69
CA ALA A 276 -3.38 12.45 -5.07
C ALA A 276 -4.35 13.48 -5.66
N ALA A 277 -5.64 13.39 -5.30
CA ALA A 277 -6.67 14.33 -5.72
C ALA A 277 -6.61 15.67 -4.95
N ARG A 278 -6.43 15.64 -3.62
CA ARG A 278 -6.58 16.80 -2.72
C ARG A 278 -5.28 17.58 -2.50
N GLY A 279 -4.15 16.89 -2.44
CA GLY A 279 -2.93 17.39 -1.83
C GLY A 279 -2.82 17.08 -0.34
N GLY A 280 -1.58 16.94 0.15
CA GLY A 280 -1.23 16.77 1.55
C GLY A 280 -0.82 18.07 2.24
N CYS A 281 -0.50 17.95 3.53
CA CYS A 281 -0.17 19.08 4.39
C CYS A 281 1.14 19.77 4.06
N GLU A 282 2.02 19.10 3.30
CA GLU A 282 3.24 19.71 2.76
C GLU A 282 2.95 20.91 1.84
N LEU A 283 1.74 20.99 1.26
CA LEU A 283 1.30 22.14 0.45
C LEU A 283 0.85 23.34 1.29
N TYR A 284 0.74 23.18 2.61
CA TYR A 284 0.20 24.16 3.55
C TYR A 284 1.13 24.40 4.76
N PRO A 285 2.43 24.73 4.56
CA PRO A 285 3.44 24.76 5.63
C PRO A 285 3.16 25.80 6.74
N ASN A 286 2.32 26.79 6.47
CA ASN A 286 1.99 27.88 7.40
C ASN A 286 0.48 28.01 7.65
N GLN A 287 -0.29 26.94 7.44
CA GLN A 287 -1.73 26.95 7.61
C GLN A 287 -2.20 25.67 8.31
N ASP A 288 -3.37 25.74 8.94
CA ASP A 288 -4.04 24.52 9.39
C ASP A 288 -4.51 23.74 8.15
N CYS A 289 -3.75 22.69 7.81
CA CYS A 289 -4.02 21.78 6.70
C CYS A 289 -5.43 21.15 6.78
N LYS A 290 -5.96 20.91 7.98
CA LYS A 290 -7.32 20.38 8.17
C LYS A 290 -8.35 21.37 7.65
N ALA A 291 -8.21 22.63 8.09
CA ALA A 291 -9.07 23.74 7.68
C ALA A 291 -8.87 24.14 6.21
N ALA A 292 -7.66 23.95 5.67
CA ALA A 292 -7.31 24.28 4.30
C ALA A 292 -7.77 23.24 3.26
N SER A 293 -8.17 22.04 3.70
CA SER A 293 -8.63 20.95 2.82
C SER A 293 -9.75 21.40 1.86
N THR A 294 -9.61 21.09 0.56
CA THR A 294 -10.47 21.64 -0.50
C THR A 294 -11.46 20.63 -1.06
N LEU A 295 -12.68 21.08 -1.39
CA LEU A 295 -13.74 20.23 -1.93
C LEU A 295 -13.38 19.55 -3.27
N TRP A 296 -12.65 20.28 -4.12
CA TRP A 296 -12.28 19.88 -5.48
C TRP A 296 -10.75 19.75 -5.63
N PRO A 297 -10.27 18.98 -6.62
CA PRO A 297 -8.84 18.86 -6.91
C PRO A 297 -8.16 20.21 -7.19
N TRP A 298 -8.85 21.09 -7.92
CA TRP A 298 -8.36 22.43 -8.29
C TRP A 298 -8.62 23.51 -7.22
N GLY A 299 -9.10 23.13 -6.04
CA GLY A 299 -9.30 24.04 -4.91
C GLY A 299 -10.73 24.55 -4.75
N LYS A 300 -10.90 25.88 -4.58
CA LYS A 300 -12.16 26.50 -4.13
C LYS A 300 -13.07 26.99 -5.26
N ALA A 301 -12.58 27.02 -6.51
CA ALA A 301 -13.37 27.45 -7.64
C ALA A 301 -14.59 26.54 -7.84
N ALA A 302 -15.71 27.12 -8.27
CA ALA A 302 -16.94 26.38 -8.50
C ALA A 302 -16.75 25.28 -9.56
N LEU A 303 -17.40 24.14 -9.34
CA LEU A 303 -17.45 23.04 -10.30
C LEU A 303 -18.12 23.51 -11.60
N THR A 304 -17.44 23.31 -12.74
CA THR A 304 -17.97 23.62 -14.07
C THR A 304 -17.53 22.54 -15.06
N CYS A 305 -18.20 22.48 -16.21
CA CYS A 305 -17.86 21.58 -17.30
C CYS A 305 -16.51 21.87 -17.98
N VAL A 306 -15.85 22.98 -17.64
CA VAL A 306 -14.47 23.27 -18.07
C VAL A 306 -13.46 22.54 -17.17
N LEU A 307 -13.84 22.24 -15.92
CA LEU A 307 -12.96 21.66 -14.91
C LEU A 307 -13.18 20.15 -14.73
N ALA A 308 -14.38 19.64 -15.02
CA ALA A 308 -14.69 18.22 -14.89
C ALA A 308 -15.76 17.78 -15.91
N GLN A 309 -15.75 16.49 -16.26
CA GLN A 309 -16.79 15.86 -17.07
C GLN A 309 -17.82 15.19 -16.14
N TYR A 310 -18.97 15.80 -15.88
CA TYR A 310 -19.93 15.30 -14.89
C TYR A 310 -21.38 15.56 -15.32
N ASN A 311 -22.34 15.14 -14.51
CA ASN A 311 -23.75 15.48 -14.71
C ASN A 311 -24.06 16.86 -14.13
N ASN A 312 -24.15 17.87 -14.99
CA ASN A 312 -24.50 19.25 -14.64
C ASN A 312 -26.01 19.56 -14.77
N GLY A 313 -26.85 18.53 -14.65
CA GLY A 313 -28.24 18.54 -15.11
C GLY A 313 -28.42 17.76 -16.41
N ASN A 314 -27.33 17.53 -17.15
CA ASN A 314 -27.25 16.58 -18.26
C ASN A 314 -25.96 15.75 -18.12
N ASN A 315 -26.03 14.44 -18.39
CA ASN A 315 -24.86 13.55 -18.27
C ASN A 315 -23.73 14.00 -19.20
N GLY A 316 -22.50 13.89 -18.73
CA GLY A 316 -21.30 14.21 -19.50
C GLY A 316 -21.32 15.64 -20.03
N CYS A 317 -21.76 16.60 -19.23
CA CYS A 317 -21.86 18.00 -19.65
C CYS A 317 -22.69 18.20 -20.94
N GLY A 318 -23.75 17.41 -21.10
CA GLY A 318 -24.63 17.43 -22.28
C GLY A 318 -24.23 16.47 -23.40
N THR A 319 -23.08 15.81 -23.31
CA THR A 319 -22.64 14.82 -24.31
C THR A 319 -23.22 13.43 -24.08
N ASN A 320 -23.70 13.14 -22.86
CA ASN A 320 -24.03 11.80 -22.37
C ASN A 320 -22.87 10.79 -22.44
N LEU A 321 -21.62 11.26 -22.55
CA LEU A 321 -20.44 10.45 -22.75
C LEU A 321 -19.31 10.82 -21.79
N THR A 322 -18.32 9.93 -21.70
CA THR A 322 -16.98 10.27 -21.19
C THR A 322 -16.29 11.28 -22.11
N ALA A 323 -15.28 11.97 -21.60
CA ALA A 323 -14.40 12.81 -22.40
C ALA A 323 -13.03 12.11 -22.59
N PRO A 324 -12.25 12.47 -23.62
CA PRO A 324 -10.85 12.04 -23.70
C PRO A 324 -10.10 12.37 -22.42
N VAL A 325 -9.24 11.45 -21.99
CA VAL A 325 -8.45 11.64 -20.77
C VAL A 325 -7.56 12.87 -20.90
N GLY A 326 -7.45 13.65 -19.83
CA GLY A 326 -6.68 14.89 -19.76
C GLY A 326 -7.28 16.09 -20.48
N SER A 327 -8.50 15.99 -21.03
CA SER A 327 -9.15 17.07 -21.78
C SER A 327 -9.60 18.26 -20.93
N LYS A 328 -9.57 18.13 -19.59
CA LYS A 328 -9.92 19.18 -18.62
C LYS A 328 -8.70 19.62 -17.80
N PRO A 329 -7.66 20.24 -18.40
CA PRO A 329 -6.41 20.57 -17.70
C PRO A 329 -6.60 21.57 -16.55
N GLY A 330 -7.62 22.42 -16.59
CA GLY A 330 -7.96 23.32 -15.47
C GLY A 330 -8.47 22.58 -14.23
N GLY A 331 -8.90 21.32 -14.38
CA GLY A 331 -9.35 20.45 -13.30
C GLY A 331 -8.23 19.66 -12.61
N ALA A 332 -6.97 19.99 -12.88
CA ALA A 332 -5.84 19.26 -12.33
C ALA A 332 -5.80 19.31 -10.78
N SER A 333 -5.35 18.21 -10.17
CA SER A 333 -4.99 18.19 -8.75
C SER A 333 -3.73 19.04 -8.49
N PRO A 334 -3.40 19.36 -7.22
CA PRO A 334 -2.19 20.13 -6.91
C PRO A 334 -0.89 19.45 -7.33
N TYR A 335 -0.89 18.12 -7.49
CA TYR A 335 0.26 17.38 -8.04
C TYR A 335 0.23 17.25 -9.57
N GLY A 336 -0.83 17.71 -10.24
CA GLY A 336 -0.94 17.68 -11.69
C GLY A 336 -1.63 16.43 -12.27
N LEU A 337 -2.33 15.64 -11.44
CA LEU A 337 -3.20 14.57 -11.93
C LEU A 337 -4.44 15.17 -12.57
N LEU A 338 -4.91 14.54 -13.65
CA LEU A 338 -6.08 14.97 -14.42
C LEU A 338 -7.26 14.04 -14.18
N ASP A 339 -8.46 14.61 -14.31
CA ASP A 339 -9.75 13.91 -14.26
C ASP A 339 -9.99 13.15 -12.93
N MET A 340 -9.40 13.64 -11.83
CA MET A 340 -9.68 13.10 -10.49
C MET A 340 -11.12 13.37 -10.03
N ALA A 341 -11.85 14.26 -10.69
CA ALA A 341 -13.25 14.53 -10.46
C ALA A 341 -14.05 14.38 -11.77
N GLY A 342 -15.00 13.46 -11.79
CA GLY A 342 -15.82 13.15 -12.95
C GLY A 342 -15.17 12.18 -13.95
N ASN A 343 -15.68 12.20 -15.17
CA ASN A 343 -15.36 11.33 -16.30
C ASN A 343 -15.70 9.86 -16.04
N VAL A 344 -14.90 9.15 -15.24
CA VAL A 344 -15.24 7.84 -14.69
C VAL A 344 -14.88 7.77 -13.21
N SER A 345 -15.72 7.12 -12.43
CA SER A 345 -15.37 6.72 -11.08
C SER A 345 -14.28 5.66 -11.10
N GLU A 346 -13.32 5.75 -10.20
CA GLU A 346 -12.12 4.92 -10.23
C GLU A 346 -12.11 3.90 -9.10
N TRP A 347 -11.90 2.63 -9.44
CA TRP A 347 -11.69 1.56 -8.46
C TRP A 347 -10.41 1.77 -7.66
N VAL A 348 -10.48 1.60 -6.34
CA VAL A 348 -9.33 1.54 -5.42
C VAL A 348 -9.19 0.15 -4.81
N SER A 349 -8.07 -0.16 -4.17
CA SER A 349 -7.81 -1.50 -3.62
C SER A 349 -8.69 -1.89 -2.45
N ASP A 350 -9.16 -0.89 -1.71
CA ASP A 350 -9.82 -1.00 -0.41
C ASP A 350 -11.24 -1.56 -0.51
N THR A 351 -11.64 -2.24 0.56
CA THR A 351 -13.01 -2.72 0.76
C THR A 351 -13.87 -1.65 1.42
N TYR A 352 -15.13 -1.55 1.02
CA TYR A 352 -16.06 -0.56 1.56
C TYR A 352 -16.53 -0.93 2.98
N SER A 353 -16.43 0.06 3.86
CA SER A 353 -17.13 0.11 5.13
C SER A 353 -17.45 1.57 5.46
N ALA A 354 -18.72 1.83 5.78
CA ALA A 354 -19.20 3.16 6.12
C ALA A 354 -18.56 3.70 7.41
N SER A 355 -18.19 2.83 8.35
CA SER A 355 -17.61 3.23 9.64
C SER A 355 -16.08 3.24 9.65
N TYR A 356 -15.41 2.84 8.56
CA TYR A 356 -13.96 2.64 8.56
C TYR A 356 -13.16 3.88 8.97
N TYR A 357 -13.60 5.08 8.60
CA TYR A 357 -12.88 6.32 8.93
C TYR A 357 -12.77 6.58 10.44
N ALA A 358 -13.66 6.00 11.26
CA ALA A 358 -13.57 6.12 12.72
C ALA A 358 -12.51 5.20 13.35
N VAL A 359 -12.03 4.21 12.60
CA VAL A 359 -11.07 3.18 13.05
C VAL A 359 -9.92 2.99 12.07
N SER A 360 -9.71 3.97 11.18
CA SER A 360 -8.68 3.91 10.15
C SER A 360 -7.29 3.85 10.79
N ALA A 361 -6.38 3.09 10.18
CA ALA A 361 -4.99 3.13 10.57
C ALA A 361 -4.37 4.50 10.26
N ASP A 362 -3.46 4.95 11.12
CA ASP A 362 -2.81 6.26 10.99
C ASP A 362 -1.75 6.29 9.88
N THR A 363 -1.25 5.13 9.43
CA THR A 363 -0.19 5.04 8.42
C THR A 363 -0.57 4.06 7.32
N ASP A 364 -0.50 4.52 6.06
CA ASP A 364 -0.78 3.73 4.85
C ASP A 364 -2.02 2.80 4.96
N PRO A 365 -3.21 3.31 5.34
CA PRO A 365 -4.40 2.48 5.52
C PRO A 365 -4.82 1.81 4.21
N THR A 366 -5.27 0.56 4.35
CA THR A 366 -5.65 -0.33 3.24
C THR A 366 -7.14 -0.70 3.25
N GLY A 367 -7.94 -0.05 4.09
CA GLY A 367 -9.32 -0.44 4.35
C GLY A 367 -9.44 -1.52 5.44
N PRO A 368 -10.66 -2.00 5.72
CA PRO A 368 -10.90 -3.08 6.68
C PRO A 368 -10.42 -4.43 6.14
N ASP A 369 -10.04 -5.34 7.04
CA ASP A 369 -9.56 -6.70 6.68
C ASP A 369 -10.62 -7.56 5.98
N SER A 370 -11.89 -7.21 6.11
CA SER A 370 -13.01 -7.93 5.49
C SER A 370 -14.17 -7.01 5.10
N GLY A 371 -14.96 -7.45 4.12
CA GLY A 371 -16.14 -6.77 3.61
C GLY A 371 -16.44 -7.24 2.18
N GLY A 372 -17.64 -6.94 1.67
CA GLY A 372 -18.13 -7.48 0.40
C GLY A 372 -17.95 -6.57 -0.83
N GLN A 373 -17.93 -5.26 -0.63
CA GLN A 373 -17.99 -4.28 -1.72
C GLN A 373 -16.65 -3.60 -1.95
N GLY A 374 -16.30 -3.31 -3.21
CA GLY A 374 -15.15 -2.47 -3.52
C GLY A 374 -15.49 -0.98 -3.36
N ILE A 375 -14.47 -0.14 -3.22
CA ILE A 375 -14.65 1.32 -3.19
C ILE A 375 -14.39 1.92 -4.58
N LYS A 376 -15.23 2.89 -4.96
CA LYS A 376 -14.97 3.81 -6.07
C LYS A 376 -14.87 5.26 -5.59
N ARG A 377 -14.06 6.04 -6.30
CA ARG A 377 -13.76 7.46 -6.00
C ARG A 377 -13.96 8.35 -7.23
N GLY A 378 -14.02 9.66 -7.04
CA GLY A 378 -14.02 10.68 -8.10
C GLY A 378 -15.34 10.91 -8.84
N GLY A 379 -16.26 9.95 -8.83
CA GLY A 379 -17.51 10.01 -9.60
C GLY A 379 -17.25 10.01 -11.11
N GLY A 380 -18.28 9.86 -11.93
CA GLY A 380 -18.12 9.80 -13.39
C GLY A 380 -19.02 10.75 -14.17
N HIS A 381 -19.07 10.60 -15.49
CA HIS A 381 -19.80 11.52 -16.37
C HIS A 381 -21.31 11.56 -16.10
N SER A 382 -21.91 10.49 -15.59
CA SER A 382 -23.32 10.46 -15.15
C SER A 382 -23.55 10.88 -13.70
N SER A 383 -22.47 11.10 -12.95
CA SER A 383 -22.52 11.44 -11.53
C SER A 383 -22.77 12.94 -11.31
N GLY A 384 -23.71 13.25 -10.40
CA GLY A 384 -23.99 14.64 -10.00
C GLY A 384 -22.87 15.24 -9.14
N SER A 385 -22.95 16.55 -8.87
CA SER A 385 -21.91 17.30 -8.14
C SER A 385 -21.54 16.68 -6.78
N GLY A 386 -22.51 16.13 -6.05
CA GLY A 386 -22.27 15.48 -4.76
C GLY A 386 -21.40 14.22 -4.85
N TYR A 387 -21.27 13.61 -6.02
CA TYR A 387 -20.52 12.36 -6.22
C TYR A 387 -19.10 12.58 -6.73
N VAL A 388 -18.81 13.75 -7.31
CA VAL A 388 -17.49 14.10 -7.86
C VAL A 388 -16.61 14.88 -6.90
N ARG A 389 -17.04 15.02 -5.63
CA ARG A 389 -16.26 15.63 -4.55
C ARG A 389 -15.09 14.74 -4.18
N VAL A 390 -13.96 15.35 -3.79
CA VAL A 390 -12.72 14.60 -3.49
C VAL A 390 -12.90 13.57 -2.38
N SER A 391 -13.72 13.85 -1.36
CA SER A 391 -13.98 12.93 -0.25
C SER A 391 -15.04 11.87 -0.52
N ALA A 392 -15.79 11.97 -1.62
CA ALA A 392 -16.93 11.09 -1.86
C ALA A 392 -16.46 9.66 -2.15
N ARG A 393 -17.10 8.68 -1.51
CA ARG A 393 -16.76 7.25 -1.62
C ARG A 393 -18.02 6.42 -1.71
N PHE A 394 -17.99 5.42 -2.59
CA PHE A 394 -19.15 4.57 -2.84
C PHE A 394 -18.75 3.10 -2.75
N GLY A 395 -19.50 2.34 -1.95
CA GLY A 395 -19.48 0.89 -2.04
C GLY A 395 -20.16 0.45 -3.32
N ALA A 396 -19.52 -0.44 -4.06
CA ALA A 396 -20.11 -1.05 -5.23
C ALA A 396 -19.83 -2.55 -5.28
N ASP A 397 -20.84 -3.30 -5.69
CA ASP A 397 -20.73 -4.74 -5.93
C ASP A 397 -19.79 -4.97 -7.11
N SER A 398 -18.80 -5.84 -6.92
CA SER A 398 -17.72 -6.07 -7.88
C SER A 398 -18.20 -6.69 -9.20
N GLY A 399 -19.42 -7.26 -9.24
CA GLY A 399 -20.01 -7.89 -10.41
C GLY A 399 -20.94 -6.99 -11.24
N VAL A 400 -21.19 -5.74 -10.83
CA VAL A 400 -22.12 -4.83 -11.53
C VAL A 400 -21.35 -3.79 -12.34
N PHE A 401 -21.67 -3.69 -13.63
CA PHE A 401 -20.98 -2.81 -14.58
C PHE A 401 -21.79 -1.55 -14.84
N TYR A 402 -21.13 -0.39 -14.79
CA TYR A 402 -21.74 0.90 -15.14
C TYR A 402 -20.85 1.65 -16.12
N THR A 403 -21.45 2.48 -16.98
CA THR A 403 -20.79 3.23 -18.05
C THR A 403 -19.83 4.31 -17.52
N ASP A 404 -19.85 4.60 -16.23
CA ASP A 404 -19.04 5.62 -15.57
C ASP A 404 -18.07 5.02 -14.55
N GLN A 405 -17.62 3.77 -14.75
CA GLN A 405 -16.66 3.08 -13.90
C GLN A 405 -15.40 2.68 -14.66
N GLY A 406 -14.25 3.18 -14.24
CA GLY A 406 -12.94 2.91 -14.83
C GLY A 406 -11.88 2.64 -13.78
N VAL A 407 -10.64 2.95 -14.12
CA VAL A 407 -9.48 2.63 -13.28
C VAL A 407 -8.32 3.57 -13.55
N ARG A 408 -7.51 3.76 -12.51
CA ARG A 408 -6.19 4.38 -12.53
C ARG A 408 -5.24 3.51 -11.72
N CYS A 409 -4.01 3.34 -12.18
CA CYS A 409 -3.03 2.51 -11.47
C CYS A 409 -2.04 3.37 -10.67
N ALA A 410 -1.41 2.75 -9.69
CA ALA A 410 -0.36 3.31 -8.86
C ALA A 410 0.78 2.30 -8.67
N VAL A 411 1.94 2.80 -8.27
CA VAL A 411 3.15 2.03 -7.94
C VAL A 411 3.70 2.52 -6.62
N THR A 412 4.33 1.62 -5.86
CA THR A 412 5.12 2.07 -4.71
C THR A 412 6.42 2.68 -5.22
N VAL A 413 6.74 3.88 -4.73
CA VAL A 413 8.08 4.45 -4.88
C VAL A 413 8.76 4.18 -3.55
N LYS A 414 9.80 3.36 -3.58
CA LYS A 414 10.65 3.14 -2.43
C LYS A 414 12.02 3.71 -2.74
#